data_AF-A0A6V8PN46-F1
#
_entry.id   AF-A0A6V8PN46-F1
#
_cell.length_a   1.000
_cell.length_b   1.000
_cell.length_c   1.000
_cell.angle_alpha   90.00
_cell.angle_beta   90.00
_cell.angle_gamma   90.00
#
_symmetry.space_group_name_H-M   'P 1'
#
loop_
_entity.id
_entity.type
_entity.pdbx_description
1 polymer ?
#
loop_
_entity_poly.entity_id
_entity_poly.type
_entity_poly.pdbx_seq_one_letter_code
_entity_poly.pdbx_strand_id
1 'polypeptide(L)' 'MVGVGDFDDYPEEVKEKEKVGGLYDLSVEKIISLQPDWVLVISGV' A
#
# COMPACT_ATOMS: atom_id res chain seq x y z
N MET A 1 -8.03 3.74 -5.13
CA MET A 1 -6.85 3.05 -4.56
C MET A 1 -7.34 1.73 -3.98
N VAL A 2 -6.71 0.62 -4.37
CA VAL A 2 -7.12 -0.75 -3.97
C VAL A 2 -6.32 -1.27 -2.76
N GLY A 3 -5.20 -0.63 -2.42
CA GLY A 3 -4.41 -0.90 -1.22
C GLY A 3 -3.55 0.33 -0.87
N VAL A 4 -3.07 0.38 0.37
CA VAL A 4 -2.29 1.49 0.94
C VAL A 4 -1.14 0.96 1.81
N GLY A 5 -0.12 1.78 2.04
CA GLY A 5 1.00 1.44 2.92
C GLY A 5 0.63 1.58 4.39
N ASP A 6 1.46 1.01 5.26
CA ASP A 6 1.19 0.96 6.70
C ASP A 6 1.05 2.34 7.34
N PHE A 7 1.80 3.33 6.84
CA PHE A 7 1.82 4.71 7.34
C PHE A 7 0.85 5.66 6.62
N ASP A 8 0.07 5.16 5.65
CA ASP A 8 -0.94 5.97 4.97
C ASP A 8 -2.14 6.16 5.90
N ASP A 9 -2.22 7.32 6.55
CA ASP A 9 -3.24 7.64 7.57
C ASP A 9 -4.12 8.85 7.21
N TYR A 10 -3.89 9.44 6.03
CA TYR A 10 -4.63 10.61 5.57
C TYR A 10 -4.95 10.52 4.06
N PRO A 11 -6.16 10.92 3.63
CA PRO A 11 -7.33 11.32 4.46
C PRO A 11 -7.91 10.16 5.27
N GLU A 12 -8.70 10.43 6.33
CA GLU A 12 -9.18 9.39 7.28
C GLU A 12 -9.76 8.12 6.62
N GLU A 13 -10.42 8.25 5.47
CA GLU A 13 -10.96 7.13 4.68
C GLU A 13 -9.93 6.07 4.23
N VAL A 14 -8.62 6.40 4.22
CA VAL A 14 -7.58 5.44 3.79
C VAL A 14 -7.25 4.43 4.87
N LYS A 15 -7.61 4.70 6.13
CA LYS A 15 -7.36 3.79 7.26
C LYS A 15 -8.17 2.49 7.16
N GLU A 16 -9.27 2.50 6.42
CA GLU A 16 -10.13 1.33 6.18
C GLU A 16 -9.68 0.50 4.96
N LYS A 17 -8.68 0.95 4.18
CA LYS A 17 -8.20 0.26 2.99
C LYS A 17 -7.19 -0.84 3.34
N GLU A 18 -7.07 -1.84 2.49
CA GLU A 18 -6.13 -2.96 2.69
C GLU A 18 -4.70 -2.45 2.80
N LYS A 19 -4.02 -2.88 3.87
CA LYS A 19 -2.64 -2.51 4.17
C LYS A 19 -1.68 -3.52 3.54
N VAL A 20 -0.86 -3.03 2.62
CA VAL A 20 0.06 -3.86 1.80
C VAL A 20 1.50 -3.87 2.33
N GLY A 21 1.77 -3.25 3.48
CA GLY A 21 3.08 -3.21 4.15
C GLY A 21 3.73 -1.82 4.13
N GLY A 22 4.88 -1.70 4.80
CA GLY A 22 5.68 -0.49 4.88
C GLY A 22 6.86 -0.46 3.91
N LEU A 23 7.83 0.42 4.20
CA LEU A 23 9.02 0.63 3.35
C LEU A 23 9.94 -0.60 3.27
N TYR A 24 9.98 -1.43 4.32
CA TYR A 24 10.93 -2.55 4.42
C TYR A 24 10.26 -3.93 4.35
N ASP A 25 8.95 -3.98 4.52
CA ASP A 25 8.15 -5.21 4.68
C ASP A 25 6.94 -5.25 3.73
N LEU A 26 7.05 -4.59 2.58
CA LEU A 26 6.04 -4.58 1.54
C LEU A 26 5.68 -6.01 1.07
N SER A 27 4.40 -6.34 1.11
CA SER A 27 3.88 -7.65 0.73
C SER A 27 3.53 -7.71 -0.76
N VAL A 28 4.41 -8.32 -1.56
CA VAL A 28 4.20 -8.47 -3.02
C VAL A 28 2.98 -9.34 -3.34
N GLU A 29 2.74 -10.41 -2.58
CA GLU A 29 1.60 -11.31 -2.81
C GLU A 29 0.25 -10.60 -2.63
N LYS A 30 0.13 -9.75 -1.60
CA LYS A 30 -1.06 -8.91 -1.39
C LYS A 30 -1.25 -7.89 -2.51
N ILE A 31 -0.17 -7.28 -2.99
CA ILE A 31 -0.26 -6.32 -4.10
C ILE A 31 -0.79 -7.03 -5.36
N ILE A 32 -0.28 -8.20 -5.70
CA ILE A 32 -0.73 -8.97 -6.88
C ILE A 32 -2.20 -9.38 -6.73
N SER A 33 -2.63 -9.83 -5.55
CA SER A 33 -4.02 -10.28 -5.33
C SER A 33 -5.05 -9.16 -5.47
N LEU A 34 -4.65 -7.90 -5.25
CA LEU A 34 -5.48 -6.71 -5.47
C LEU A 34 -5.60 -6.30 -6.94
N GLN A 35 -4.84 -6.94 -7.83
CA GLN A 35 -4.83 -6.67 -9.28
C GLN A 35 -4.73 -5.17 -9.63
N PRO A 36 -3.74 -4.41 -9.11
CA PRO A 36 -3.63 -2.99 -9.37
C PRO A 36 -3.16 -2.76 -10.81
N ASP A 37 -3.68 -1.71 -11.45
CA ASP A 37 -3.14 -1.27 -12.73
C ASP A 37 -1.75 -0.64 -12.56
N TRP A 38 -1.54 0.11 -11.47
CA TRP A 38 -0.35 0.92 -11.21
C TRP A 38 0.06 0.81 -9.73
N VAL A 39 1.37 0.78 -9.46
CA VAL A 39 1.94 0.75 -8.11
C VAL A 39 2.89 1.93 -7.95
N LEU A 40 2.69 2.75 -6.93
CA LEU A 40 3.59 3.85 -6.55
C LEU A 40 4.30 3.47 -5.24
N VAL A 41 5.62 3.61 -5.22
CA VAL A 41 6.46 3.29 -4.08
C VAL A 41 7.46 4.42 -3.85
N ILE A 42 7.73 4.74 -2.59
CA ILE A 42 8.79 5.66 -2.20
C ILE A 42 10.09 4.86 -2.10
N SER A 43 11.08 5.19 -2.93
CA SER A 43 12.44 4.67 -2.76
C SER A 43 13.14 5.44 -1.64
N GLY A 44 13.60 4.74 -0.61
CA GLY A 44 14.58 5.31 0.34
C GLY A 44 15.90 5.61 -0.39
N VAL A 45 16.60 6.66 0.05
CA VAL A 45 18.00 6.94 -0.34
C VAL A 45 18.91 6.47 0.77
#